data_AF-M9UAC1-F1
#
_entry.id   AF-M9UAC1-F1
#
_cell.length_a   1.000
_cell.length_b   1.000
_cell.length_c   1.000
_cell.angle_alpha   90.00
_cell.angle_beta   90.00
_cell.angle_gamma   90.00
#
_symmetry.space_group_name_H-M   'P 1'
#
loop_
_entity.id
_entity.type
_entity.pdbx_description
1 polymer ?
#
loop_
_entity_poly.entity_id
_entity_poly.type
_entity_poly.pdbx_seq_one_letter_code
_entity_poly.pdbx_strand_id
1 'polypeptide(L)'
;MSAKEDLLRSIKNSKLANAFIKVNREDFLPQLLKKYAYDPNYIDKPFYVTPNITTTALSLGIYILDILNLEENQKVLEIGTGIGYYTALIAEVVGENNVVSIEIDDTMFEYAKNVLLIRYPLIKLIKMDGSLGYEREAPYDRIVIWAAAPTIPCKLYEQLKENGIMVAPIGSEKAQGLYRITRIGYEPKIERIGDVIFMKMRGLFGFYEDDDPNERRIKKIEEKVNRLLSKFMNQS
;
A
#
# COMPACT_ATOMS: atom_id res chain seq x y z
N MET A 1 -0.03 10.32 27.68
CA MET A 1 0.74 10.57 26.45
C MET A 1 -0.13 10.11 25.29
N SER A 2 -0.23 10.88 24.21
CA SER A 2 -1.08 10.50 23.08
C SER A 2 -0.40 9.43 22.24
N ALA A 3 -1.19 8.54 21.62
CA ALA A 3 -0.64 7.48 20.76
C ALA A 3 0.21 8.04 19.60
N LYS A 4 -0.12 9.25 19.12
CA LYS A 4 0.66 9.97 18.10
C LYS A 4 2.06 10.34 18.60
N GLU A 5 2.19 10.81 19.84
CA GLU A 5 3.49 11.19 20.43
C GLU A 5 4.38 9.97 20.65
N ASP A 6 3.81 8.87 21.12
CA ASP A 6 4.55 7.62 21.31
C ASP A 6 5.07 7.08 19.98
N LEU A 7 4.21 7.08 18.94
CA LEU A 7 4.62 6.68 17.60
C LEU A 7 5.69 7.61 17.02
N LEU A 8 5.54 8.94 17.16
CA LEU A 8 6.54 9.91 16.70
C LEU A 8 7.93 9.64 17.28
N ARG A 9 8.02 9.27 18.57
CA ARG A 9 9.29 8.95 19.22
C ARG A 9 9.95 7.66 18.73
N SER A 10 9.18 6.77 18.11
CA SER A 10 9.71 5.52 17.55
C SER A 10 10.35 5.70 16.16
N ILE A 11 10.08 6.82 15.48
CA ILE A 11 10.59 7.11 14.14
C ILE A 11 12.07 7.47 14.22
N LYS A 12 12.92 6.70 13.53
CA LYS A 12 14.37 6.92 13.53
C LYS A 12 14.80 7.94 12.48
N ASN A 13 14.14 7.98 11.34
CA ASN A 13 14.39 8.95 10.27
C ASN A 13 13.78 10.31 10.64
N SER A 14 14.63 11.29 10.93
CA SER A 14 14.19 12.63 11.35
C SER A 14 13.38 13.37 10.29
N LYS A 15 13.63 13.13 9.00
CA LYS A 15 12.85 13.72 7.90
C LYS A 15 11.43 13.17 7.88
N LEU A 16 11.29 11.85 8.06
CA LEU A 16 9.99 11.20 8.20
C LEU A 16 9.26 11.67 9.48
N ALA A 17 9.97 11.87 10.59
CA ALA A 17 9.38 12.40 11.81
C ALA A 17 8.79 13.81 11.60
N ASN A 18 9.52 14.69 10.89
CA ASN A 18 9.03 16.02 10.52
C ASN A 18 7.81 15.94 9.60
N ALA A 19 7.83 15.06 8.60
CA ALA A 19 6.67 14.81 7.74
C ALA A 19 5.46 14.33 8.54
N PHE A 20 5.66 13.40 9.49
CA PHE A 20 4.59 12.87 10.35
C PHE A 20 3.95 13.93 11.26
N ILE A 21 4.73 14.93 11.70
CA ILE A 21 4.22 16.08 12.45
C ILE A 21 3.36 16.97 11.53
N LYS A 22 3.87 17.26 10.32
CA LYS A 22 3.26 18.19 9.36
C LYS A 22 1.97 17.66 8.74
N VAL A 23 1.95 16.39 8.33
CA VAL A 23 0.81 15.80 7.60
C VAL A 23 -0.27 15.37 8.59
N ASN A 24 -1.41 16.05 8.55
CA ASN A 24 -2.58 15.67 9.33
C ASN A 24 -3.27 14.44 8.71
N ARG A 25 -3.29 13.29 9.39
CA ARG A 25 -3.91 12.06 8.85
C ARG A 25 -5.43 12.18 8.68
N GLU A 26 -6.11 12.99 9.49
CA GLU A 26 -7.57 13.18 9.40
C GLU A 26 -8.01 13.73 8.05
N ASP A 27 -7.16 14.52 7.41
CA ASP A 27 -7.41 15.15 6.11
C ASP A 27 -7.58 14.14 4.96
N PHE A 28 -7.05 12.93 5.15
CA PHE A 28 -7.05 11.84 4.17
C PHE A 28 -8.10 10.77 4.50
N LEU A 29 -8.80 10.88 5.63
CA LEU A 29 -9.78 9.88 6.04
C LEU A 29 -11.21 10.31 5.66
N PRO A 30 -12.06 9.36 5.25
CA PRO A 30 -13.49 9.61 5.12
C PRO A 30 -14.07 10.15 6.42
N GLN A 31 -15.10 10.99 6.33
CA GLN A 31 -15.63 11.76 7.47
C GLN A 31 -15.93 10.89 8.71
N LEU A 32 -16.50 9.69 8.52
CA LEU A 32 -16.84 8.77 9.61
C LEU A 32 -15.62 8.08 10.26
N LEU A 33 -14.48 8.09 9.57
CA LEU A 33 -13.24 7.42 9.98
C LEU A 33 -12.21 8.40 10.58
N LYS A 34 -12.41 9.71 10.48
CA LYS A 34 -11.48 10.73 11.02
C LYS A 34 -11.16 10.54 12.50
N LYS A 35 -12.15 10.14 13.30
CA LYS A 35 -11.97 9.83 14.73
C LYS A 35 -10.91 8.74 15.01
N TYR A 36 -10.59 7.91 14.02
CA TYR A 36 -9.58 6.85 14.14
C TYR A 36 -8.18 7.28 13.68
N ALA A 37 -7.98 8.53 13.25
CA ALA A 37 -6.71 9.00 12.70
C ALA A 37 -5.52 8.73 13.63
N TYR A 38 -5.69 9.00 14.93
CA TYR A 38 -4.67 8.80 15.96
C TYR A 38 -5.24 8.12 17.23
N ASP A 39 -6.34 7.37 17.09
CA ASP A 39 -6.97 6.66 18.20
C ASP A 39 -6.05 5.53 18.71
N PRO A 40 -5.72 5.49 20.02
CA PRO A 40 -4.84 4.46 20.59
C PRO A 40 -5.35 3.04 20.35
N ASN A 41 -6.66 2.82 20.21
CA ASN A 41 -7.25 1.50 19.99
C ASN A 41 -7.10 1.00 18.55
N TYR A 42 -6.75 1.89 17.62
CA TYR A 42 -6.65 1.64 16.18
C TYR A 42 -5.25 1.91 15.61
N ILE A 43 -4.30 2.43 16.40
CA ILE A 43 -2.97 2.77 15.90
C ILE A 43 -2.22 1.54 15.34
N ASP A 44 -2.43 0.37 15.95
CA ASP A 44 -1.85 -0.92 15.57
C ASP A 44 -2.82 -1.81 14.78
N LYS A 45 -3.96 -1.28 14.31
CA LYS A 45 -4.97 -2.07 13.59
C LYS A 45 -5.26 -1.47 12.22
N PRO A 46 -5.24 -2.29 11.16
CA PRO A 46 -5.84 -1.85 9.90
C PRO A 46 -7.35 -1.72 10.09
N PHE A 47 -7.96 -0.88 9.27
CA PHE A 47 -9.41 -0.77 9.21
C PHE A 47 -9.88 -0.56 7.78
N TYR A 48 -11.11 -0.99 7.51
CA TYR A 48 -11.75 -0.86 6.22
C TYR A 48 -12.06 0.61 5.92
N VAL A 49 -11.59 1.07 4.76
CA VAL A 49 -11.94 2.37 4.17
C VAL A 49 -13.13 2.19 3.22
N THR A 50 -13.17 1.05 2.52
CA THR A 50 -14.32 0.57 1.75
C THR A 50 -14.60 -0.90 2.13
N PRO A 51 -15.71 -1.52 1.71
CA PRO A 51 -16.00 -2.92 2.04
C PRO A 51 -14.89 -3.91 1.66
N ASN A 52 -14.08 -3.58 0.65
CA ASN A 52 -13.06 -4.46 0.09
C ASN A 52 -11.66 -3.90 0.24
N ILE A 53 -11.43 -2.75 0.87
CA ILE A 53 -10.11 -2.12 0.95
C ILE A 53 -9.85 -1.60 2.36
N THR A 54 -8.72 -2.01 2.92
CA THR A 54 -8.23 -1.54 4.22
C THR A 54 -7.10 -0.53 4.06
N THR A 55 -6.94 0.36 5.04
CA THR A 55 -5.69 1.12 5.21
C THR A 55 -4.77 0.38 6.20
N THR A 56 -3.47 0.36 5.91
CA THR A 56 -2.44 -0.19 6.81
C THR A 56 -2.53 0.45 8.19
N ALA A 57 -2.36 -0.35 9.25
CA ALA A 57 -2.21 0.15 10.63
C ALA A 57 -1.17 1.28 10.65
N LEU A 58 -1.45 2.35 11.40
CA LEU A 58 -0.61 3.54 11.35
C LEU A 58 0.82 3.24 11.81
N SER A 59 0.98 2.50 12.90
CA SER A 59 2.29 2.12 13.42
C SER A 59 3.10 1.33 12.39
N LEU A 60 2.48 0.34 11.74
CA LEU A 60 3.10 -0.46 10.70
C LEU A 60 3.45 0.37 9.45
N GLY A 61 2.56 1.26 9.01
CA GLY A 61 2.81 2.12 7.86
C GLY A 61 3.96 3.10 8.09
N ILE A 62 4.02 3.72 9.27
CA ILE A 62 5.15 4.58 9.66
C ILE A 62 6.44 3.77 9.76
N TYR A 63 6.40 2.59 10.36
CA TYR A 63 7.56 1.70 10.43
C TYR A 63 8.08 1.30 9.05
N ILE A 64 7.19 0.97 8.11
CA ILE A 64 7.53 0.64 6.72
C ILE A 64 8.27 1.81 6.04
N LEU A 65 7.77 3.05 6.20
CA LEU A 65 8.43 4.23 5.66
C LEU A 65 9.78 4.52 6.34
N ASP A 66 9.89 4.24 7.64
CA ASP A 66 11.13 4.44 8.39
C ASP A 66 12.25 3.50 7.88
N ILE A 67 11.92 2.22 7.66
CA ILE A 67 12.87 1.24 7.09
C ILE A 67 13.10 1.43 5.58
N LEU A 68 12.20 2.11 4.86
CA LEU A 68 12.40 2.51 3.47
C LEU A 68 13.55 3.54 3.35
N ASN A 69 13.91 4.21 4.44
CA ASN A 69 15.03 5.13 4.56
C ASN A 69 15.01 6.20 3.46
N LEU A 70 13.94 6.99 3.48
CA LEU A 70 13.68 8.10 2.56
C LEU A 70 14.66 9.26 2.81
N GLU A 71 15.16 9.82 1.71
CA GLU A 71 15.99 11.03 1.72
C GLU A 71 15.48 12.05 0.71
N GLU A 72 15.85 13.31 0.90
CA GLU A 72 15.53 14.40 -0.02
C GLU A 72 15.99 14.07 -1.45
N ASN A 73 15.20 14.49 -2.44
CA ASN A 73 15.46 14.33 -3.87
C ASN A 73 15.48 12.87 -4.39
N GLN A 74 15.08 11.90 -3.58
CA GLN A 74 14.90 10.52 -4.04
C GLN A 74 13.64 10.37 -4.87
N LYS A 75 13.72 9.62 -5.96
CA LYS A 75 12.56 9.23 -6.74
C LYS A 75 11.91 7.98 -6.16
N VAL A 76 10.63 8.08 -5.83
CA VAL A 76 9.88 7.01 -5.14
C VAL A 76 8.73 6.53 -5.99
N LEU A 77 8.60 5.21 -6.13
CA LEU A 77 7.41 4.55 -6.66
C LEU A 77 6.62 3.91 -5.52
N GLU A 78 5.35 4.26 -5.40
CA GLU A 78 4.41 3.67 -4.47
C GLU A 78 3.38 2.84 -5.23
N ILE A 79 3.15 1.61 -4.76
CA ILE A 79 2.12 0.71 -5.26
C ILE A 79 1.00 0.58 -4.22
N GLY A 80 -0.19 1.07 -4.59
CA GLY A 80 -1.38 1.15 -3.75
C GLY A 80 -1.49 2.49 -3.04
N THR A 81 -1.90 3.54 -3.76
CA THR A 81 -2.10 4.89 -3.18
C THR A 81 -3.10 4.88 -2.01
N GLY A 82 -4.17 4.09 -2.11
CA GLY A 82 -5.21 4.02 -1.08
C GLY A 82 -5.81 5.40 -0.77
N ILE A 83 -5.71 5.83 0.49
CA ILE A 83 -6.21 7.16 0.91
C ILE A 83 -5.23 8.31 0.68
N GLY A 84 -4.02 8.03 0.20
CA GLY A 84 -2.98 9.04 -0.09
C GLY A 84 -2.18 9.54 1.11
N TYR A 85 -2.47 9.10 2.34
CA TYR A 85 -1.75 9.56 3.52
C TYR A 85 -0.25 9.23 3.50
N TYR A 86 0.11 7.99 3.17
CA TYR A 86 1.51 7.59 3.08
C TYR A 86 2.21 8.24 1.89
N THR A 87 1.50 8.44 0.77
CA THR A 87 1.99 9.21 -0.38
C THR A 87 2.36 10.64 0.01
N ALA A 88 1.54 11.31 0.82
CA ALA A 88 1.82 12.65 1.34
C ALA A 88 3.06 12.67 2.24
N LEU A 89 3.21 11.68 3.14
CA LEU A 89 4.41 11.56 3.97
C LEU A 89 5.68 11.37 3.14
N ILE A 90 5.62 10.53 2.09
CA ILE A 90 6.74 10.36 1.14
C ILE A 90 7.05 11.70 0.47
N ALA A 91 6.04 12.37 -0.08
CA ALA A 91 6.19 13.65 -0.78
C ALA A 91 6.81 14.76 0.07
N GLU A 92 6.46 14.81 1.37
CA GLU A 92 7.07 15.74 2.33
C GLU A 92 8.57 15.48 2.56
N VAL A 93 9.03 14.23 2.44
CA VAL A 93 10.45 13.90 2.61
C VAL A 93 11.23 14.09 1.32
N VAL A 94 10.72 13.60 0.20
CA VAL A 94 11.49 13.49 -1.05
C VAL A 94 11.25 14.63 -2.05
N GLY A 95 10.19 15.41 -1.84
CA GLY A 95 9.67 16.40 -2.79
C GLY A 95 8.54 15.83 -3.65
N GLU A 96 7.45 16.57 -3.79
CA GLU A 96 6.22 16.12 -4.47
C GLU A 96 6.45 15.59 -5.89
N ASN A 97 7.28 16.29 -6.66
CA ASN A 97 7.61 15.98 -8.04
C ASN A 97 8.45 14.70 -8.21
N ASN A 98 8.92 14.12 -7.09
CA ASN A 98 9.70 12.89 -7.08
C ASN A 98 8.86 11.65 -6.70
N VAL A 99 7.54 11.80 -6.53
CA VAL A 99 6.65 10.69 -6.16
C VAL A 99 5.79 10.27 -7.36
N VAL A 100 5.89 8.99 -7.71
CA VAL A 100 4.94 8.30 -8.58
C VAL A 100 4.14 7.33 -7.72
N SER A 101 2.82 7.44 -7.71
CA SER A 101 1.94 6.55 -6.95
C SER A 101 0.90 5.93 -7.86
N ILE A 102 0.75 4.61 -7.78
CA ILE A 102 -0.16 3.84 -8.63
C ILE A 102 -1.30 3.27 -7.77
N GLU A 103 -2.53 3.47 -8.23
CA GLU A 103 -3.72 2.83 -7.68
C GLU A 103 -4.45 2.06 -8.78
N ILE A 104 -4.78 0.80 -8.50
CA ILE A 104 -5.50 -0.06 -9.44
C ILE A 104 -7.01 0.03 -9.24
N ASP A 105 -7.46 0.43 -8.04
CA ASP A 105 -8.88 0.57 -7.73
C ASP A 105 -9.48 1.89 -8.23
N ASP A 106 -10.55 1.81 -9.01
CA ASP A 106 -11.30 2.97 -9.50
C ASP A 106 -11.78 3.89 -8.38
N THR A 107 -12.33 3.32 -7.31
CA THR A 107 -12.92 4.10 -6.22
C THR A 107 -11.84 4.78 -5.40
N MET A 108 -10.76 4.05 -5.08
CA MET A 108 -9.66 4.63 -4.31
C MET A 108 -8.84 5.62 -5.14
N PHE A 109 -8.67 5.42 -6.44
CA PHE A 109 -7.99 6.37 -7.30
C PHE A 109 -8.71 7.72 -7.30
N GLU A 110 -10.03 7.74 -7.52
CA GLU A 110 -10.79 9.00 -7.49
C GLU A 110 -10.84 9.60 -6.08
N TYR A 111 -10.91 8.78 -5.04
CA TYR A 111 -10.82 9.26 -3.66
C TYR A 111 -9.48 9.96 -3.40
N ALA A 112 -8.36 9.26 -3.66
CA ALA A 112 -7.01 9.78 -3.49
C ALA A 112 -6.80 11.05 -4.32
N LYS A 113 -7.23 11.07 -5.58
CA LYS A 113 -7.14 12.25 -6.44
C LYS A 113 -7.79 13.48 -5.82
N ASN A 114 -8.95 13.32 -5.18
CA ASN A 114 -9.70 14.42 -4.57
C ASN A 114 -9.12 14.86 -3.21
N VAL A 115 -8.44 14.00 -2.46
CA VAL A 115 -7.88 14.37 -1.15
C VAL A 115 -6.38 14.70 -1.20
N LEU A 116 -5.62 13.96 -1.99
CA LEU A 116 -4.17 14.08 -2.11
C LEU A 116 -3.78 15.27 -2.99
N LEU A 117 -4.30 15.36 -4.22
CA LEU A 117 -3.80 16.33 -5.21
C LEU A 117 -4.22 17.77 -4.93
N ILE A 118 -5.22 18.01 -4.08
CA ILE A 118 -5.53 19.35 -3.58
C ILE A 118 -4.41 19.87 -2.67
N ARG A 119 -3.70 18.96 -1.99
CA ARG A 119 -2.64 19.27 -1.04
C ARG A 119 -1.24 19.14 -1.66
N TYR A 120 -1.07 18.17 -2.55
CA TYR A 120 0.18 17.82 -3.20
C TYR A 120 -0.01 17.68 -4.72
N PRO A 121 -0.23 18.79 -5.44
CA PRO A 121 -0.64 18.78 -6.84
C PRO A 121 0.44 18.28 -7.81
N LEU A 122 1.71 18.22 -7.39
CA LEU A 122 2.81 17.80 -8.24
C LEU A 122 3.08 16.28 -8.20
N ILE A 123 2.41 15.55 -7.30
CA ILE A 123 2.51 14.09 -7.25
C ILE A 123 1.95 13.49 -8.54
N LYS A 124 2.67 12.52 -9.11
CA LYS A 124 2.18 11.76 -10.24
C LYS A 124 1.33 10.59 -9.78
N LEU A 125 0.01 10.81 -9.73
CA LEU A 125 -0.98 9.79 -9.42
C LEU A 125 -1.46 9.09 -10.70
N ILE A 126 -1.37 7.75 -10.74
CA ILE A 126 -1.65 6.96 -11.95
C ILE A 126 -2.66 5.85 -11.64
N LYS A 127 -3.68 5.74 -12.49
CA LYS A 127 -4.64 4.63 -12.45
C LYS A 127 -4.19 3.52 -13.41
N MET A 128 -3.55 2.48 -12.89
CA MET A 128 -3.12 1.33 -13.68
C MET A 128 -2.82 0.10 -12.82
N ASP A 129 -2.45 -1.00 -13.47
CA ASP A 129 -1.88 -2.16 -12.80
C ASP A 129 -0.49 -1.85 -12.22
N GLY A 130 -0.43 -1.67 -10.90
CA GLY A 130 0.80 -1.38 -10.17
C GLY A 130 1.81 -2.53 -10.14
N SER A 131 1.40 -3.77 -10.45
CA SER A 131 2.32 -4.90 -10.55
C SER A 131 3.32 -4.75 -11.71
N LEU A 132 3.02 -3.88 -12.68
CA LEU A 132 3.87 -3.52 -13.80
C LEU A 132 4.86 -2.38 -13.48
N GLY A 133 4.68 -1.69 -12.35
CA GLY A 133 5.38 -0.44 -12.05
C GLY A 133 5.06 0.68 -13.05
N TYR A 134 5.97 1.63 -13.20
CA TYR A 134 5.85 2.73 -14.14
C TYR A 134 7.18 3.04 -14.84
N GLU A 135 7.50 2.21 -15.84
CA GLU A 135 8.78 2.22 -16.56
C GLU A 135 9.16 3.57 -17.16
N ARG A 136 8.17 4.38 -17.58
CA ARG A 136 8.40 5.72 -18.19
C ARG A 136 9.19 6.67 -17.29
N GLU A 137 9.24 6.38 -16.00
CA GLU A 137 9.91 7.20 -15.01
C GLU A 137 10.92 6.45 -14.17
N ALA A 138 11.16 5.19 -14.49
CA ALA A 138 12.30 4.47 -13.97
C ALA A 138 13.62 5.20 -14.36
N PRO A 139 14.69 5.05 -13.57
CA PRO A 139 14.77 4.20 -12.39
C PRO A 139 14.42 4.92 -11.07
N TYR A 140 13.95 4.16 -10.08
CA TYR A 140 13.52 4.65 -8.76
C TYR A 140 14.57 4.40 -7.67
N ASP A 141 14.76 5.36 -6.77
CA ASP A 141 15.60 5.17 -5.58
C ASP A 141 14.92 4.27 -4.55
N ARG A 142 13.59 4.37 -4.44
CA ARG A 142 12.78 3.63 -3.47
C ARG A 142 11.50 3.09 -4.09
N ILE A 143 11.08 1.93 -3.64
CA ILE A 143 9.78 1.34 -3.98
C ILE A 143 9.09 0.85 -2.70
N VAL A 144 7.80 1.16 -2.54
CA VAL A 144 6.99 0.63 -1.44
C VAL A 144 5.70 0.02 -1.99
N ILE A 145 5.30 -1.12 -1.43
CA ILE A 145 4.09 -1.86 -1.84
C ILE A 145 3.18 -2.03 -0.64
N TRP A 146 1.93 -1.58 -0.76
CA TRP A 146 0.92 -1.66 0.30
C TRP A 146 -0.04 -2.86 0.15
N ALA A 147 0.40 -3.89 -0.59
CA ALA A 147 -0.30 -5.14 -0.80
C ALA A 147 0.72 -6.29 -0.86
N ALA A 148 0.32 -7.47 -0.41
CA ALA A 148 1.17 -8.64 -0.48
C ALA A 148 1.36 -9.07 -1.94
N ALA A 149 2.60 -9.27 -2.36
CA ALA A 149 2.90 -9.92 -3.63
C ALA A 149 3.14 -11.43 -3.43
N PRO A 150 2.83 -12.29 -4.41
CA PRO A 150 3.09 -13.73 -4.31
C PRO A 150 4.60 -14.04 -4.26
N THR A 151 5.42 -13.21 -4.92
CA THR A 151 6.89 -13.25 -4.95
C THR A 151 7.42 -11.83 -5.15
N ILE A 152 8.74 -11.63 -5.21
CA ILE A 152 9.34 -10.33 -5.57
C ILE A 152 8.84 -9.92 -6.96
N PRO A 153 8.13 -8.79 -7.12
CA PRO A 153 7.60 -8.39 -8.42
C PRO A 153 8.74 -7.98 -9.37
N CYS A 154 8.94 -8.77 -10.43
CA CYS A 154 10.08 -8.59 -11.33
C CYS A 154 10.15 -7.19 -11.96
N LYS A 155 9.01 -6.65 -12.41
CA LYS A 155 8.94 -5.31 -13.02
C LYS A 155 9.32 -4.19 -12.06
N LEU A 156 8.94 -4.30 -10.80
CA LEU A 156 9.33 -3.33 -9.79
C LEU A 156 10.82 -3.43 -9.48
N TYR A 157 11.36 -4.65 -9.40
CA TYR A 157 12.79 -4.86 -9.16
C TYR A 157 13.65 -4.32 -10.32
N GLU A 158 13.23 -4.57 -11.56
CA GLU A 158 13.88 -4.06 -12.78
C GLU A 158 13.93 -2.52 -12.81
N GLN A 159 12.92 -1.85 -12.25
CA GLN A 159 12.82 -0.39 -12.23
C GLN A 159 13.52 0.28 -11.04
N LEU A 160 14.01 -0.49 -10.07
CA LEU A 160 14.76 0.02 -8.91
C LEU A 160 16.19 0.38 -9.32
N LYS A 161 16.77 1.50 -8.87
CA LYS A 161 18.21 1.80 -9.11
C LYS A 161 19.09 0.76 -8.44
N GLU A 162 20.33 0.62 -8.91
CA GLU A 162 21.36 -0.11 -8.17
C GLU A 162 21.52 0.48 -6.77
N ASN A 163 21.61 -0.36 -5.74
CA ASN A 163 21.53 0.02 -4.32
C ASN A 163 20.22 0.68 -3.87
N GLY A 164 19.21 0.76 -4.74
CA GLY A 164 17.86 1.20 -4.38
C GLY A 164 17.20 0.19 -3.43
N ILE A 165 16.22 0.67 -2.66
CA ILE A 165 15.53 -0.12 -1.63
C ILE A 165 14.06 -0.30 -1.99
N MET A 166 13.60 -1.55 -1.97
CA MET A 166 12.19 -1.89 -2.02
C MET A 166 11.74 -2.44 -0.66
N VAL A 167 10.58 -2.00 -0.18
CA VAL A 167 9.91 -2.60 0.98
C VAL A 167 8.57 -3.14 0.55
N ALA A 168 8.37 -4.45 0.74
CA ALA A 168 7.19 -5.15 0.25
C ALA A 168 6.77 -6.29 1.19
N PRO A 169 5.46 -6.46 1.44
CA PRO A 169 4.92 -7.71 1.96
C PRO A 169 4.97 -8.78 0.86
N ILE A 170 5.50 -9.96 1.17
CA ILE A 170 5.61 -11.08 0.23
C ILE A 170 5.18 -12.38 0.92
N GLY A 171 4.33 -13.16 0.25
CA GLY A 171 3.89 -14.47 0.72
C GLY A 171 2.47 -14.82 0.28
N SER A 172 1.88 -15.82 0.93
CA SER A 172 0.51 -16.27 0.67
C SER A 172 -0.50 -15.57 1.59
N GLU A 173 -1.81 -15.80 1.41
CA GLU A 173 -2.83 -15.25 2.33
C GLU A 173 -2.60 -15.64 3.81
N LYS A 174 -2.04 -16.83 4.04
CA LYS A 174 -1.87 -17.42 5.38
C LYS A 174 -0.54 -17.07 6.05
N ALA A 175 0.46 -16.66 5.27
CA ALA A 175 1.80 -16.38 5.77
C ALA A 175 2.49 -15.39 4.84
N GLN A 176 2.70 -14.17 5.34
CA GLN A 176 3.40 -13.10 4.62
C GLN A 176 4.50 -12.56 5.50
N GLY A 177 5.68 -12.35 4.91
CA GLY A 177 6.77 -11.61 5.54
C GLY A 177 6.82 -10.20 4.98
N LEU A 178 7.19 -9.23 5.81
CA LEU A 178 7.64 -7.93 5.36
C LEU A 178 9.14 -8.03 5.02
N TYR A 179 9.51 -7.62 3.81
CA TYR A 179 10.89 -7.70 3.35
C TYR A 179 11.43 -6.32 2.98
N ARG A 180 12.68 -6.06 3.35
CA ARG A 180 13.50 -4.98 2.80
C ARG A 180 14.48 -5.60 1.79
N ILE A 181 14.39 -5.15 0.55
CA ILE A 181 15.13 -5.70 -0.58
C ILE A 181 16.03 -4.59 -1.12
N THR A 182 17.33 -4.83 -1.18
CA THR A 182 18.29 -3.92 -1.81
C THR A 182 18.76 -4.51 -3.12
N ARG A 183 18.68 -3.72 -4.20
CA ARG A 183 19.15 -4.17 -5.53
C ARG A 183 20.68 -4.25 -5.56
N ILE A 184 21.16 -5.44 -5.91
CA ILE A 184 22.58 -5.75 -6.17
C ILE A 184 22.60 -6.64 -7.41
N GLY A 185 22.68 -6.03 -8.60
CA GLY A 185 22.58 -6.75 -9.87
C GLY A 185 21.33 -7.65 -9.95
N TYR A 186 21.54 -8.95 -10.17
CA TYR A 186 20.48 -9.98 -10.17
C TYR A 186 20.41 -10.79 -8.85
N GLU A 187 21.29 -10.50 -7.90
CA GLU A 187 21.38 -11.18 -6.60
C GLU A 187 20.99 -10.19 -5.48
N PRO A 188 19.68 -9.91 -5.30
CA PRO A 188 19.25 -8.95 -4.29
C PRO A 188 19.70 -9.34 -2.88
N LYS A 189 20.08 -8.34 -2.09
CA LYS A 189 20.15 -8.52 -0.64
C LYS A 189 18.73 -8.45 -0.07
N ILE A 190 18.26 -9.55 0.49
CA ILE A 190 16.90 -9.68 1.03
C ILE A 190 16.97 -9.81 2.56
N GLU A 191 16.30 -8.89 3.26
CA GLU A 191 16.20 -8.89 4.72
C GLU A 191 14.73 -9.08 5.12
N ARG A 192 14.41 -10.19 5.80
CA ARG A 192 13.09 -10.41 6.40
C ARG A 192 12.98 -9.60 7.69
N ILE A 193 11.96 -8.75 7.77
CA ILE A 193 11.76 -7.83 8.89
C ILE A 193 10.83 -8.44 9.94
N GLY A 194 9.76 -9.11 9.51
CA GLY A 194 8.79 -9.73 10.41
C GLY A 194 7.57 -10.25 9.68
N ASP A 195 6.63 -10.81 10.45
CA ASP A 195 5.33 -11.29 9.96
C ASP A 195 4.34 -10.13 9.84
N VAL A 196 3.58 -10.12 8.75
CA VAL A 196 2.56 -9.10 8.47
C VAL A 196 1.34 -9.72 7.80
N ILE A 197 0.24 -8.97 7.76
CA ILE A 197 -0.96 -9.35 7.01
C ILE A 197 -1.40 -8.15 6.19
N PHE A 198 -1.33 -8.31 4.87
CA PHE A 198 -1.79 -7.36 3.86
C PHE A 198 -2.79 -8.03 2.92
N MET A 199 -3.58 -7.19 2.26
CA MET A 199 -4.42 -7.59 1.14
C MET A 199 -3.58 -8.11 -0.03
N LYS A 200 -4.16 -9.00 -0.84
CA LYS A 200 -3.50 -9.53 -2.04
C LYS A 200 -3.28 -8.44 -3.10
N MET A 201 -2.08 -8.35 -3.63
CA MET A 201 -1.78 -7.53 -4.80
C MET A 201 -2.57 -8.06 -6.00
N ARG A 202 -3.35 -7.17 -6.61
CA ARG A 202 -4.04 -7.41 -7.88
C ARG A 202 -3.11 -7.08 -9.05
N GLY A 203 -3.44 -7.60 -10.23
CA GLY A 203 -2.71 -7.30 -11.46
C GLY A 203 -1.98 -8.50 -12.04
N LEU A 204 -1.27 -8.29 -13.14
CA LEU A 204 -0.59 -9.32 -13.92
C LEU A 204 0.43 -10.10 -13.10
N PHE A 205 1.22 -9.44 -12.25
CA PHE A 205 2.16 -10.14 -11.35
C PHE A 205 1.61 -10.32 -9.93
N GLY A 206 0.29 -10.26 -9.78
CA GLY A 206 -0.44 -10.55 -8.55
C GLY A 206 -0.78 -12.03 -8.38
N PHE A 207 -1.78 -12.34 -7.55
CA PHE A 207 -2.25 -13.71 -7.35
C PHE A 207 -3.22 -14.15 -8.45
N TYR A 208 -3.04 -15.37 -8.95
CA TYR A 208 -3.92 -16.00 -9.94
C TYR A 208 -4.93 -16.98 -9.34
N GLU A 209 -4.66 -17.47 -8.13
CA GLU A 209 -5.53 -18.39 -7.42
C GLU A 209 -6.19 -17.69 -6.23
N ASP A 210 -7.51 -17.84 -6.14
CA ASP A 210 -8.20 -17.67 -4.87
C ASP A 210 -7.74 -18.84 -3.98
N ASP A 211 -6.89 -18.59 -2.99
CA ASP A 211 -6.67 -19.49 -1.85
C ASP A 211 -7.98 -19.57 -1.05
N ASP A 212 -8.96 -20.22 -1.62
CA ASP A 212 -10.27 -20.41 -1.05
C ASP A 212 -10.23 -21.73 -0.26
N PRO A 213 -10.07 -21.70 1.08
CA PRO A 213 -10.30 -22.89 1.88
C PRO A 213 -11.78 -23.24 1.69
N ASN A 214 -12.05 -24.30 0.91
CA ASN A 214 -13.31 -25.01 0.58
C ASN A 214 -14.67 -24.37 0.95
N GLU A 215 -14.83 -23.81 2.14
CA GLU A 215 -16.01 -23.10 2.66
C GLU A 215 -16.42 -21.85 1.84
N ARG A 216 -15.49 -20.96 1.45
CA ARG A 216 -15.84 -19.80 0.60
C ARG A 216 -16.15 -20.24 -0.83
N ARG A 217 -15.55 -21.33 -1.31
CA ARG A 217 -15.76 -21.92 -2.64
C ARG A 217 -17.14 -22.54 -2.74
N ILE A 218 -17.55 -23.30 -1.72
CA ILE A 218 -18.90 -23.85 -1.60
C ILE A 218 -19.91 -22.72 -1.59
N LYS A 219 -19.70 -21.67 -0.78
CA LYS A 219 -20.59 -20.51 -0.73
C LYS A 219 -20.71 -19.78 -2.08
N LYS A 220 -19.60 -19.58 -2.81
CA LYS A 220 -19.61 -19.01 -4.17
C LYS A 220 -20.38 -19.89 -5.16
N ILE A 221 -20.29 -21.22 -5.05
CA ILE A 221 -21.03 -22.16 -5.88
C ILE A 221 -22.52 -22.09 -5.54
N GLU A 222 -22.89 -22.10 -4.26
CA GLU A 222 -24.27 -21.97 -3.79
C GLU A 222 -24.92 -20.67 -4.27
N GLU A 223 -24.21 -19.54 -4.16
CA GLU A 223 -24.70 -18.25 -4.67
C GLU A 223 -24.92 -18.26 -6.19
N LYS A 224 -24.01 -18.88 -6.96
CA LYS A 224 -24.18 -19.04 -8.42
C LYS A 224 -25.35 -19.95 -8.76
N VAL A 225 -25.51 -21.07 -8.06
CA VAL A 225 -26.61 -22.02 -8.27
C VAL A 225 -27.94 -21.35 -7.93
N ASN A 226 -28.06 -20.67 -6.80
CA ASN A 226 -29.28 -19.94 -6.40
C ASN A 226 -29.64 -18.83 -7.39
N ARG A 227 -28.65 -18.13 -7.95
CA ARG A 227 -28.87 -17.12 -8.99
C ARG A 227 -29.34 -17.72 -10.32
N LEU A 228 -28.90 -18.93 -10.66
CA LEU A 228 -29.38 -19.64 -11.85
C LEU A 228 -30.81 -20.15 -11.62
N LEU A 229 -31.07 -20.80 -10.49
CA LEU A 229 -32.39 -21.34 -10.15
C LEU A 229 -33.47 -20.24 -10.09
N SER A 230 -33.17 -19.07 -9.51
CA SER A 230 -34.12 -17.94 -9.50
C SER A 230 -34.44 -17.39 -10.89
N LYS A 231 -33.50 -17.46 -11.84
CA LYS A 231 -33.78 -17.12 -13.25
C LYS A 231 -34.66 -18.15 -13.93
N PHE A 232 -34.49 -19.44 -13.62
CA PHE A 232 -35.34 -20.49 -14.16
C PHE A 232 -36.78 -20.42 -13.59
N MET A 233 -36.93 -20.16 -12.30
CA MET A 233 -38.26 -20.08 -11.67
C MET A 233 -39.05 -18.81 -12.03
N ASN A 234 -38.38 -17.74 -12.47
CA ASN A 234 -39.03 -16.50 -12.93
C ASN A 234 -39.34 -16.49 -14.44
N GLN A 235 -39.10 -17.60 -15.15
CA GLN A 235 -39.42 -17.76 -16.59
C GLN A 235 -40.59 -18.73 -16.84
N SER A 236 -41.27 -19.17 -15.78
CA SER A 236 -42.46 -20.03 -15.78
C SER A 236 -43.61 -19.32 -15.07
#